data_AF-A0A345DS56-F1
#
_entry.id   AF-A0A345DS56-F1
#
_cell.length_a   1.000
_cell.length_b   1.000
_cell.length_c   1.000
_cell.angle_alpha   90.00
_cell.angle_beta   90.00
_cell.angle_gamma   90.00
#
_symmetry.space_group_name_H-M   'P 1'
#
loop_
_entity.id
_entity.type
_entity.pdbx_description
1 polymer ?
#
loop_
_entity_poly.entity_id
_entity_poly.type
_entity_poly.pdbx_seq_one_letter_code
_entity_poly.pdbx_strand_id
1 'polypeptide(L)'
;MEYLKNIQNTLNDMNINYKVNLSENSFTLDNGTYIICKGLHSQTKREKLKAFADLNNYEFAIEWREEADQLTKDDMSELKYAIRGAKRKFIINSSNPESLHRYIIKLL
;
A
#
# COMPACT_ATOMS: atom_id res chain seq x y z
N MET A 1 -0.27 11.43 -1.89
CA MET A 1 -0.85 12.13 -3.07
C MET A 1 -0.06 11.83 -4.35
N GLU A 2 1.26 11.74 -4.29
CA GLU A 2 2.10 11.34 -5.45
C GLU A 2 1.79 9.92 -5.96
N TYR A 3 1.69 8.92 -5.08
CA TYR A 3 1.40 7.54 -5.47
C TYR A 3 0.06 7.33 -6.19
N LEU A 4 -0.97 8.12 -5.83
CA LEU A 4 -2.25 8.08 -6.53
C LEU A 4 -2.08 8.49 -8.00
N LYS A 5 -1.34 9.58 -8.25
CA LYS A 5 -1.04 10.05 -9.61
C LYS A 5 -0.18 9.06 -10.39
N ASN A 6 0.80 8.43 -9.74
CA ASN A 6 1.67 7.45 -10.41
C ASN A 6 0.88 6.21 -10.88
N ILE A 7 -0.03 5.71 -10.04
CA ILE A 7 -0.95 4.63 -10.44
C ILE A 7 -1.86 5.10 -11.57
N GLN A 8 -2.44 6.31 -11.45
CA GLN A 8 -3.32 6.85 -12.49
C GLN A 8 -2.61 6.96 -13.84
N ASN A 9 -1.37 7.47 -13.86
CA ASN A 9 -0.56 7.57 -15.07
C ASN A 9 -0.29 6.19 -15.66
N THR A 10 0.11 5.22 -14.82
CA THR A 10 0.36 3.84 -15.25
C THR A 10 -0.88 3.21 -15.89
N LEU A 11 -2.06 3.40 -15.27
CA LEU A 11 -3.32 2.90 -15.82
C LEU A 11 -3.66 3.54 -17.18
N ASN A 12 -3.44 4.85 -17.32
CA ASN A 12 -3.62 5.55 -18.59
C ASN A 12 -2.64 5.05 -19.67
N ASP A 13 -1.36 4.93 -19.34
CA ASP A 13 -0.31 4.48 -20.26
C ASP A 13 -0.57 3.04 -20.75
N MET A 14 -1.14 2.20 -19.89
CA MET A 14 -1.54 0.83 -20.22
C MET A 14 -2.93 0.73 -20.88
N ASN A 15 -3.61 1.85 -21.12
CA ASN A 15 -4.99 1.88 -21.65
C ASN A 15 -5.99 1.04 -20.83
N ILE A 16 -5.82 1.01 -19.51
CA ILE A 16 -6.73 0.32 -18.59
C ILE A 16 -7.82 1.30 -18.16
N ASN A 17 -9.09 0.92 -18.35
CA ASN A 17 -10.22 1.69 -17.86
C ASN A 17 -10.35 1.57 -16.33
N TYR A 18 -10.67 2.68 -15.68
CA TYR A 18 -10.89 2.74 -14.23
C TYR A 18 -11.90 3.80 -13.84
N LYS A 19 -12.49 3.62 -12.65
CA LYS A 19 -13.19 4.67 -11.91
C LYS A 19 -12.32 5.13 -10.76
N VAL A 20 -12.15 6.43 -10.58
CA VAL A 20 -11.37 7.02 -9.48
C VAL A 20 -12.29 7.55 -8.39
N ASN A 21 -11.93 7.30 -7.13
CA ASN A 21 -12.56 7.93 -5.96
C ASN A 21 -11.50 8.75 -5.21
N LEU A 22 -11.60 10.07 -5.32
CA LEU A 22 -10.65 11.01 -4.72
C LEU A 22 -10.81 11.16 -3.20
N SER A 23 -11.98 10.88 -2.64
CA SER A 23 -12.17 10.95 -1.18
C SER A 23 -11.51 9.77 -0.46
N GLU A 24 -11.47 8.62 -1.11
CA GLU A 24 -10.85 7.41 -0.58
C GLU A 24 -9.41 7.19 -1.06
N ASN A 25 -8.96 7.96 -2.06
CA ASN A 25 -7.73 7.76 -2.81
C ASN A 25 -7.66 6.35 -3.41
N SER A 26 -8.69 5.95 -4.16
CA SER A 26 -8.83 4.59 -4.70
C SER A 26 -9.23 4.55 -6.18
N PHE A 27 -9.03 3.39 -6.78
CA PHE A 27 -9.41 3.03 -8.14
C PHE A 27 -10.21 1.73 -8.15
N THR A 28 -11.22 1.67 -9.02
CA THR A 28 -11.90 0.41 -9.36
C THR A 28 -11.71 0.14 -10.85
N LEU A 29 -11.15 -1.01 -11.19
CA LEU A 29 -10.98 -1.47 -12.56
C LEU A 29 -12.22 -2.26 -13.01
N ASP A 30 -12.46 -2.33 -14.33
CA ASP A 30 -13.63 -3.02 -14.90
C ASP A 30 -13.71 -4.51 -14.55
N ASN A 31 -12.58 -5.15 -14.26
CA ASN A 31 -12.51 -6.55 -13.84
C ASN A 31 -12.83 -6.77 -12.34
N GLY A 32 -13.25 -5.73 -11.62
CA GLY A 32 -13.56 -5.80 -10.19
C GLY A 32 -12.34 -5.62 -9.27
N THR A 33 -11.15 -5.37 -9.81
CA THR A 33 -9.98 -5.04 -8.99
C THR A 33 -10.17 -3.70 -8.31
N TYR A 34 -9.95 -3.65 -6.99
CA TYR A 34 -9.99 -2.43 -6.20
C TYR A 34 -8.59 -2.11 -5.67
N ILE A 35 -8.10 -0.90 -5.97
CA ILE A 35 -6.78 -0.41 -5.56
C ILE A 35 -6.99 0.77 -4.62
N ILE A 36 -6.35 0.75 -3.46
CA ILE A 36 -6.45 1.85 -2.49
C ILE A 36 -5.07 2.35 -2.09
N CYS A 37 -4.89 3.67 -2.10
CA CYS A 37 -3.66 4.34 -1.71
C CYS A 37 -3.85 4.99 -0.34
N LYS A 38 -3.13 4.52 0.69
CA LYS A 38 -3.18 5.10 2.04
C LYS A 38 -1.79 5.49 2.53
N GLY A 39 -1.69 6.70 3.09
CA GLY A 39 -0.55 7.06 3.92
C GLY A 39 -0.86 6.67 5.36
N LEU A 40 0.12 6.09 6.07
CA LEU A 40 -0.03 5.75 7.49
C LEU A 40 0.21 6.97 8.40
N HIS A 41 1.01 7.92 7.90
CA HIS A 41 1.38 9.14 8.60
C HIS A 41 0.99 10.36 7.77
N SER A 42 0.32 11.33 8.39
CA SER A 42 0.23 12.71 7.88
C SER A 42 1.20 13.59 8.68
N GLN A 43 1.57 14.76 8.15
CA GLN A 43 2.52 15.69 8.80
C GLN A 43 2.17 16.03 10.27
N THR A 44 0.90 15.90 10.66
CA THR A 44 0.42 16.28 11.99
C THR A 44 -0.31 15.16 12.75
N LYS A 45 -0.57 13.99 12.13
CA LYS A 45 -1.36 12.92 12.75
C LYS A 45 -1.11 11.56 12.11
N ARG A 46 -1.01 10.51 12.95
CA ARG A 46 -1.09 9.11 12.51
C ARG A 46 -2.52 8.79 12.06
N GLU A 47 -2.70 8.30 10.84
CA GLU A 47 -4.00 7.83 10.36
C GLU A 47 -4.20 6.38 10.79
N LYS A 48 -5.21 6.10 11.63
CA LYS A 48 -5.55 4.72 11.98
C LYS A 48 -6.14 4.01 10.77
N LEU A 49 -5.44 3.01 10.27
CA LEU A 49 -5.93 2.15 9.20
C LEU A 49 -7.02 1.21 9.76
N LYS A 50 -8.26 1.37 9.29
CA LYS A 50 -9.35 0.45 9.65
C LYS A 50 -9.19 -0.87 8.89
N ALA A 51 -9.71 -1.96 9.47
CA ALA A 51 -9.83 -3.22 8.75
C ALA A 51 -10.74 -3.06 7.52
N PHE A 52 -10.28 -3.59 6.39
CA PHE A 52 -11.08 -3.66 5.18
C PHE A 52 -12.08 -4.82 5.33
N ALA A 53 -13.34 -4.47 5.58
CA ALA A 53 -14.40 -5.41 5.92
C ALA A 53 -14.63 -6.47 4.83
N ASP A 54 -14.49 -6.06 3.57
CA ASP A 54 -14.89 -6.87 2.41
C ASP A 54 -13.72 -7.65 1.78
N LEU A 55 -12.55 -7.70 2.43
CA LEU A 55 -11.37 -8.41 1.88
C LEU A 55 -11.59 -9.91 1.68
N ASN A 56 -12.54 -10.50 2.40
CA ASN A 56 -12.94 -11.89 2.24
C ASN A 56 -13.63 -12.18 0.89
N ASN A 57 -14.14 -11.13 0.22
CA ASN A 57 -14.76 -11.24 -1.10
C ASN A 57 -13.73 -11.35 -2.23
N TYR A 58 -12.47 -11.06 -1.97
CA TYR A 58 -11.39 -11.12 -2.94
C TYR A 58 -10.60 -12.43 -2.82
N GLU A 59 -10.08 -12.94 -3.93
CA GLU A 59 -9.26 -14.16 -3.93
C GLU A 59 -7.92 -13.93 -3.21
N PHE A 60 -7.31 -12.78 -3.44
CA PHE A 60 -6.08 -12.35 -2.80
C PHE A 60 -6.07 -10.84 -2.56
N ALA A 61 -5.22 -10.41 -1.63
CA ALA A 61 -4.86 -9.02 -1.42
C ALA A 61 -3.37 -8.84 -1.67
N ILE A 62 -3.01 -7.77 -2.39
CA ILE A 62 -1.63 -7.31 -2.52
C ILE A 62 -1.46 -6.11 -1.60
N GLU A 63 -0.54 -6.23 -0.65
CA GLU A 63 -0.10 -5.14 0.20
C GLU A 63 1.26 -4.67 -0.29
N TRP A 64 1.29 -3.53 -0.98
CA TRP A 64 2.53 -2.91 -1.43
C TRP A 64 2.90 -1.77 -0.49
N ARG A 65 4.05 -1.90 0.18
CA ARG A 65 4.65 -0.93 1.08
C ARG A 65 5.78 -0.20 0.35
N GLU A 66 5.56 1.07 0.06
CA GLU A 66 6.60 1.95 -0.46
C GLU A 66 7.39 2.57 0.69
N GLU A 67 8.70 2.80 0.49
CA GLU A 67 9.63 3.24 1.54
C GLU A 67 9.53 2.41 2.83
N ALA A 68 9.42 1.08 2.67
CA ALA A 68 9.14 0.16 3.76
C ALA A 68 10.20 0.16 4.87
N ASP A 69 11.42 0.63 4.57
CA ASP A 69 12.50 0.86 5.52
C ASP A 69 12.20 1.95 6.56
N GLN A 70 11.23 2.83 6.29
CA GLN A 70 10.78 3.86 7.22
C GLN A 70 9.64 3.39 8.13
N LEU A 71 9.07 2.21 7.89
CA LEU A 71 7.95 1.69 8.66
C LEU A 71 8.39 1.16 10.03
N THR A 72 7.65 1.55 11.07
CA THR A 72 7.86 1.05 12.42
C THR A 72 7.20 -0.31 12.65
N LYS A 73 7.55 -0.98 13.75
CA LYS A 73 6.84 -2.21 14.16
C LYS A 73 5.34 -2.01 14.35
N ASP A 74 4.94 -0.83 14.83
CA ASP A 74 3.53 -0.52 15.04
C ASP A 74 2.81 -0.33 13.70
N ASP A 75 3.44 0.31 12.73
CA ASP A 75 2.90 0.47 11.37
C ASP A 75 2.65 -0.91 10.74
N MET A 76 3.62 -1.82 10.88
CA MET A 76 3.52 -3.19 10.38
C MET A 76 2.38 -3.97 11.05
N SER A 77 2.14 -3.73 12.35
CA SER A 77 1.03 -4.32 13.09
C SER A 77 -0.32 -3.82 12.59
N GLU A 78 -0.46 -2.50 12.39
CA GLU A 78 -1.68 -1.89 11.86
C GLU A 78 -2.00 -2.36 10.45
N LEU A 79 -0.99 -2.42 9.58
CA LEU A 79 -1.13 -2.96 8.22
C LEU A 79 -1.61 -4.42 8.23
N LYS A 80 -0.98 -5.28 9.04
CA LYS A 80 -1.37 -6.69 9.20
C LYS A 80 -2.82 -6.82 9.70
N TYR A 81 -3.23 -5.94 10.62
CA TYR A 81 -4.60 -5.89 11.10
C TYR A 81 -5.56 -5.47 9.99
N ALA A 82 -5.20 -4.47 9.19
CA ALA A 82 -6.08 -3.93 8.16
C ALA A 82 -6.44 -4.97 7.09
N ILE A 83 -5.46 -5.82 6.72
CA ILE A 83 -5.65 -6.86 5.71
C ILE A 83 -6.03 -8.23 6.28
N ARG A 84 -6.41 -8.33 7.56
CA ARG A 84 -6.63 -9.62 8.25
C ARG A 84 -7.62 -10.54 7.54
N GLY A 85 -8.66 -9.98 6.90
CA GLY A 85 -9.74 -10.72 6.24
C GLY A 85 -9.40 -11.31 4.87
N ALA A 86 -8.24 -11.00 4.28
CA ALA A 86 -7.87 -11.54 2.97
C ALA A 86 -7.53 -13.03 3.04
N LYS A 87 -8.06 -13.81 2.08
CA LYS A 87 -7.87 -15.27 1.96
C LYS A 87 -6.41 -15.62 1.65
N ARG A 88 -5.81 -14.92 0.69
CA ARG A 88 -4.38 -15.02 0.32
C ARG A 88 -3.76 -13.63 0.32
N LYS A 89 -2.50 -13.52 0.72
CA LYS A 89 -1.83 -12.23 0.90
C LYS A 89 -0.46 -12.26 0.24
N PHE A 90 -0.20 -11.27 -0.62
CA PHE A 90 1.13 -10.99 -1.15
C PHE A 90 1.60 -9.67 -0.56
N ILE A 91 2.79 -9.65 0.01
CA ILE A 91 3.38 -8.45 0.60
C ILE A 91 4.61 -8.09 -0.23
N ILE A 92 4.62 -6.87 -0.76
CA ILE A 92 5.72 -6.31 -1.53
C ILE A 92 6.29 -5.15 -0.72
N ASN A 93 7.58 -5.18 -0.45
CA ASN A 93 8.29 -4.08 0.18
C ASN A 93 9.24 -3.46 -0.85
N SER A 94 9.04 -2.20 -1.18
CA SER A 94 10.04 -1.37 -1.86
C SER A 94 10.70 -0.45 -0.83
N SER A 95 12.00 -0.25 -0.95
CA SER A 95 12.81 0.52 -0.01
C SER A 95 14.04 1.05 -0.73
N ASN A 96 14.59 2.18 -0.26
CA ASN A 96 15.86 2.67 -0.78
C ASN A 96 17.00 1.78 -0.24
N PRO A 97 17.85 1.18 -1.10
CA PRO A 97 19.01 0.41 -0.64
C PRO A 97 19.95 1.18 0.29
N GLU A 98 20.04 2.50 0.17
CA GLU A 98 20.93 3.32 1.02
C GLU A 98 20.52 3.31 2.50
N SER A 99 19.24 3.12 2.81
CA SER A 99 18.81 2.97 4.20
C SER A 99 19.26 1.65 4.82
N LEU A 100 19.64 0.67 3.99
CA LEU A 100 20.28 -0.57 4.43
C LEU A 100 21.70 -0.35 4.94
N HIS A 101 22.35 0.80 4.70
CA HIS A 101 23.67 1.11 5.28
C HIS A 101 23.62 1.14 6.82
N ARG A 102 22.44 1.31 7.42
CA ARG A 102 22.22 1.15 8.88
C ARG A 102 22.34 -0.31 9.36
N TYR A 103 22.27 -1.27 8.45
CA TYR A 103 22.31 -2.72 8.71
C TYR A 103 23.54 -3.40 8.09
N ILE A 104 24.31 -2.72 7.23
CA ILE A 104 25.61 -3.21 6.76
C ILE A 104 26.59 -3.10 7.93
N ILE A 105 26.92 -4.24 8.54
CA ILE A 105 28.09 -4.35 9.40
C ILE A 105 29.30 -4.02 8.51
N LYS A 106 29.94 -2.87 8.74
CA LYS A 106 31.29 -2.65 8.24
C LYS A 106 32.16 -3.74 8.86
N LEU A 107 32.53 -4.74 8.07
CA LEU A 107 33.66 -5.61 8.38
C LEU A 107 34.89 -4.69 8.40
N LEU A 108 35.27 -4.24 9.60
CA LEU A 108 36.57 -3.66 9.88
C LEU A 108 37.58 -4.78 10.11
#